data_AF-A0A960JRS9-F1
#
_entry.id   AF-A0A960JRS9-F1
#
_cell.length_a   1.000
_cell.length_b   1.000
_cell.length_c   1.000
_cell.angle_alpha   90.00
_cell.angle_beta   90.00
_cell.angle_gamma   90.00
#
_symmetry.space_group_name_H-M   'P 1'
#
loop_
_entity.id
_entity.type
_entity.pdbx_description
1 polymer ?
#
loop_
_entity_poly.entity_id
_entity_poly.type
_entity_poly.pdbx_seq_one_letter_code
_entity_poly.pdbx_strand_id
1 'polypeptide(L)'
;MPMRLSDHADGAARVRRFARRWYASLRYNLPFAWVYAVNVVLWVTLRRRPFEAPEDFPGVAGLAAHDEAIRREFRRLRARTQTPTFGDLDPGQSRLATDRWRALLLWFWGRPAPLNLGDCPETAAALSQIVGLRTAFFSTLEPRTSLPWHMGPYAGVL
;
A
#
# COMPACT_ATOMS: atom_id res chain seq x y z
N MET A 1 -11.04 56.55 -13.81
CA MET A 1 -10.66 55.46 -12.88
C MET A 1 -10.36 54.22 -13.73
N PRO A 2 -9.10 53.82 -13.94
CA PRO A 2 -8.78 52.75 -14.88
C PRO A 2 -8.98 51.39 -14.21
N MET A 3 -9.71 50.51 -14.90
CA MET A 3 -9.91 49.11 -14.53
C MET A 3 -8.55 48.38 -14.63
N ARG A 4 -8.08 47.83 -13.51
CA ARG A 4 -6.77 47.18 -13.42
C ARG A 4 -6.73 45.91 -14.30
N LEU A 5 -5.77 45.86 -15.22
CA LEU A 5 -5.39 44.69 -16.04
C LEU A 5 -4.92 43.46 -15.21
N SER A 6 -4.92 43.52 -13.88
CA SER A 6 -4.43 42.45 -13.00
C SER A 6 -5.43 41.29 -12.83
N ASP A 7 -6.74 41.51 -12.99
CA ASP A 7 -7.75 40.48 -12.70
C ASP A 7 -7.81 39.37 -13.77
N HIS A 8 -7.47 39.68 -15.02
CA HIS A 8 -7.50 38.70 -16.11
C HIS A 8 -6.35 37.68 -16.04
N ALA A 9 -5.15 38.10 -15.59
CA ALA A 9 -4.00 37.21 -15.46
C ALA A 9 -4.21 36.16 -14.35
N ASP A 10 -4.85 36.57 -13.25
CA ASP A 10 -5.19 35.71 -12.11
C ASP A 10 -6.31 34.71 -12.43
N GLY A 11 -7.28 35.12 -13.27
CA GLY A 11 -8.31 34.23 -13.81
C GLY A 11 -7.72 33.09 -14.65
N ALA A 12 -6.86 33.42 -15.61
CA ALA A 12 -6.20 32.43 -16.47
C ALA A 12 -5.28 31.48 -15.67
N ALA A 13 -4.56 31.99 -14.67
CA ALA A 13 -3.74 31.17 -13.78
C ALA A 13 -4.57 30.17 -12.95
N ARG A 14 -5.73 30.61 -12.45
CA ARG A 14 -6.67 29.79 -11.68
C ARG A 14 -7.29 28.67 -12.52
N VAL A 15 -7.75 29.00 -13.73
CA VAL A 15 -8.29 28.02 -14.69
C VAL A 15 -7.21 26.98 -15.06
N ARG A 16 -5.98 27.42 -15.36
CA ARG A 16 -4.86 26.50 -15.64
C ARG A 16 -4.50 25.59 -14.46
N ARG A 17 -4.64 26.08 -13.22
CA ARG A 17 -4.40 25.27 -12.01
C ARG A 17 -5.52 24.25 -11.80
N PHE A 18 -6.77 24.66 -11.99
CA PHE A 18 -7.93 23.78 -11.95
C PHE A 18 -7.83 22.69 -13.02
N ALA A 19 -7.64 23.05 -14.28
CA ALA A 19 -7.53 22.10 -15.39
C ALA A 19 -6.41 21.08 -15.19
N ARG A 20 -5.24 21.51 -14.68
CA ARG A 20 -4.13 20.59 -14.34
C ARG A 20 -4.49 19.62 -13.23
N ARG A 21 -5.11 20.09 -12.14
CA ARG A 21 -5.56 19.22 -11.04
C ARG A 21 -6.66 18.27 -11.50
N TRP A 22 -7.58 18.74 -12.33
CA TRP A 22 -8.69 17.95 -12.83
C TRP A 22 -8.22 16.87 -13.81
N TYR A 23 -7.33 17.22 -14.76
CA TYR A 23 -6.69 16.26 -15.66
C TYR A 23 -5.89 15.21 -14.89
N ALA A 24 -5.08 15.62 -13.91
CA ALA A 24 -4.36 14.68 -13.05
C ALA A 24 -5.34 13.75 -12.30
N SER A 25 -6.43 14.30 -11.75
CA SER A 25 -7.46 13.52 -11.08
C SER A 25 -8.07 12.47 -12.00
N LEU A 26 -8.45 12.82 -13.23
CA LEU A 26 -8.96 11.86 -14.21
C LEU A 26 -7.92 10.81 -14.57
N ARG A 27 -6.69 11.24 -14.87
CA ARG A 27 -5.59 10.34 -15.25
C ARG A 27 -5.29 9.31 -14.16
N TYR A 28 -5.35 9.70 -12.88
CA TYR A 28 -4.99 8.82 -11.77
C TYR A 28 -6.18 8.04 -11.18
N ASN A 29 -7.41 8.54 -11.24
CA ASN A 29 -8.57 7.87 -10.62
C ASN A 29 -9.43 7.08 -11.60
N LEU A 30 -9.58 7.55 -12.85
CA LEU A 30 -10.47 6.91 -13.82
C LEU A 30 -10.07 5.45 -14.14
N PRO A 31 -8.76 5.11 -14.27
CA PRO A 31 -8.34 3.72 -14.45
C PRO A 31 -8.67 2.79 -13.28
N PHE A 32 -9.06 3.33 -12.11
CA PHE A 32 -9.48 2.56 -10.93
C PHE A 32 -10.98 2.67 -10.65
N ALA A 33 -11.76 3.39 -11.47
CA ALA A 33 -13.20 3.54 -11.27
C ALA A 33 -13.93 2.17 -11.25
N TRP A 34 -13.43 1.20 -12.01
CA TRP A 34 -13.95 -0.17 -12.03
C TRP A 34 -13.81 -0.89 -10.67
N VAL A 35 -12.82 -0.52 -9.84
CA VAL A 35 -12.61 -1.11 -8.50
C VAL A 35 -13.83 -0.89 -7.62
N TYR A 36 -14.50 0.28 -7.73
CA TYR A 36 -15.72 0.54 -6.98
C TYR A 36 -16.86 -0.41 -7.38
N ALA A 37 -17.05 -0.64 -8.68
CA ALA A 37 -18.07 -1.57 -9.17
C ALA A 37 -17.79 -3.01 -8.71
N VAL A 38 -16.52 -3.44 -8.80
CA VAL A 38 -16.11 -4.77 -8.32
C VAL A 38 -16.29 -4.88 -6.80
N ASN A 39 -15.89 -3.86 -6.03
CA ASN A 39 -16.08 -3.85 -4.58
C ASN A 39 -17.56 -4.00 -4.20
N VAL A 40 -18.49 -3.36 -4.91
CA VAL A 40 -19.94 -3.53 -4.67
C VAL A 40 -20.33 -5.00 -4.86
N VAL A 41 -19.92 -5.63 -5.97
CA VAL A 41 -20.20 -7.05 -6.21
C VAL A 41 -19.60 -7.92 -5.09
N LEU A 42 -18.32 -7.71 -4.76
CA LEU A 42 -17.63 -8.49 -3.73
C LEU A 42 -18.26 -8.30 -2.34
N TRP A 43 -18.70 -7.09 -1.98
CA TRP A 43 -19.34 -6.82 -0.70
C TRP A 43 -20.71 -7.49 -0.55
N VAL A 44 -21.45 -7.65 -1.65
CA VAL A 44 -22.77 -8.29 -1.64
C VAL A 44 -22.66 -9.81 -1.75
N THR A 45 -21.63 -10.32 -2.45
CA THR A 45 -21.52 -11.75 -2.78
C THR A 45 -20.59 -12.53 -1.85
N LEU A 46 -19.57 -11.89 -1.27
CA LEU A 46 -18.64 -12.56 -0.36
C LEU A 46 -19.16 -12.48 1.07
N ARG A 47 -19.08 -13.61 1.78
CA ARG A 47 -19.20 -13.61 3.24
C ARG A 47 -17.95 -12.95 3.80
N ARG A 48 -18.12 -11.82 4.49
CA ARG A 48 -17.02 -11.07 5.10
C ARG A 48 -17.04 -11.24 6.60
N ARG A 49 -15.88 -11.54 7.18
CA ARG A 49 -15.68 -11.55 8.63
C ARG A 49 -14.56 -10.57 8.97
N PRO A 50 -14.57 -9.98 10.18
CA PRO A 50 -13.46 -9.14 10.61
C PRO A 50 -12.17 -9.93 10.82
N PHE A 51 -12.27 -11.26 11.04
CA PHE A 51 -11.16 -12.16 11.25
C PHE A 51 -11.41 -13.45 10.48
N GLU A 52 -10.36 -13.99 9.86
CA GLU A 52 -10.38 -15.26 9.13
C GLU A 52 -9.39 -16.24 9.77
N ALA A 53 -9.61 -17.54 9.56
CA ALA A 53 -8.76 -18.58 10.11
C ALA A 53 -7.58 -18.86 9.16
N PRO A 54 -6.32 -18.90 9.63
CA PRO A 54 -5.15 -19.17 8.78
C PRO A 54 -5.25 -20.49 7.99
N GLU A 55 -5.97 -21.47 8.51
CA GLU A 55 -6.19 -22.78 7.91
C GLU A 55 -7.01 -22.73 6.61
N ASP A 56 -7.81 -21.67 6.43
CA ASP A 56 -8.60 -21.46 5.21
C ASP A 56 -7.73 -20.99 4.02
N PHE A 57 -6.45 -20.65 4.26
CA PHE A 57 -5.53 -20.09 3.26
C PHE A 57 -4.30 -20.99 3.06
N PRO A 58 -4.19 -21.70 1.93
CA PRO A 58 -3.09 -22.62 1.68
C PRO A 58 -1.71 -21.95 1.79
N GLY A 59 -0.89 -22.48 2.69
CA GLY A 59 0.47 -22.00 2.97
C GLY A 59 0.58 -20.91 4.04
N VAL A 60 -0.52 -20.28 4.46
CA VAL A 60 -0.48 -19.20 5.46
C VAL A 60 -0.16 -19.73 6.86
N ALA A 61 -0.84 -20.80 7.29
CA ALA A 61 -0.60 -21.42 8.61
C ALA A 61 0.86 -21.88 8.80
N GLY A 62 1.53 -22.29 7.71
CA GLY A 62 2.93 -22.72 7.72
C GLY A 62 3.92 -21.59 8.00
N LEU A 63 3.55 -20.33 7.79
CA LEU A 63 4.44 -19.18 7.96
C LEU A 63 4.97 -19.06 9.40
N ALA A 64 4.16 -19.44 10.39
CA ALA A 64 4.53 -19.38 11.80
C ALA A 64 5.74 -20.26 12.15
N ALA A 65 5.94 -21.38 11.44
CA ALA A 65 7.11 -22.24 11.62
C ALA A 65 8.43 -21.55 11.22
N HIS A 66 8.36 -20.46 10.45
CA HIS A 66 9.52 -19.70 9.98
C HIS A 66 9.77 -18.40 10.77
N ASP A 67 9.05 -18.15 11.88
CA ASP A 67 9.13 -16.87 12.65
C ASP A 67 10.57 -16.45 12.96
N GLU A 68 11.37 -17.36 13.51
CA GLU A 68 12.73 -17.05 13.94
C GLU A 68 13.62 -16.65 12.75
N ALA A 69 13.48 -17.34 11.61
CA ALA A 69 14.23 -17.04 10.40
C ALA A 69 13.82 -15.67 9.82
N ILE A 70 12.51 -15.43 9.68
CA ILE A 70 11.94 -14.17 9.18
C ILE A 70 12.40 -13.00 10.06
N ARG A 71 12.32 -13.13 11.38
CA ARG A 71 12.75 -12.09 12.33
C ARG A 71 14.25 -11.80 12.26
N ARG A 72 15.08 -12.84 12.10
CA ARG A 72 16.53 -12.70 11.94
C ARG A 72 16.87 -11.93 10.67
N GLU A 73 16.28 -12.31 9.54
CA GLU A 73 16.49 -11.65 8.25
C GLU A 73 15.99 -10.21 8.25
N PHE A 74 14.80 -9.96 8.81
CA PHE A 74 14.28 -8.61 9.00
C PHE A 74 15.23 -7.72 9.81
N ARG A 75 15.76 -8.21 10.95
CA ARG A 75 16.69 -7.44 11.78
C ARG A 75 17.97 -7.08 11.03
N ARG A 76 18.53 -8.04 10.28
CA ARG A 76 19.72 -7.83 9.44
C ARG A 76 19.46 -6.79 8.35
N LEU A 77 18.34 -6.91 7.63
CA LEU A 77 17.97 -6.01 6.55
C LEU A 77 17.69 -4.61 7.07
N ARG A 78 16.92 -4.48 8.16
CA ARG A 78 16.61 -3.21 8.82
C ARG A 78 17.87 -2.47 9.28
N ALA A 79 18.90 -3.18 9.74
CA ALA A 79 20.15 -2.56 10.20
C ALA A 79 20.98 -1.97 9.05
N ARG A 80 20.76 -2.40 7.80
CA ARG A 80 21.55 -2.00 6.63
C ARG A 80 20.80 -1.09 5.67
N THR A 81 19.47 -1.06 5.74
CA THR A 81 18.63 -0.35 4.78
C THR A 81 17.90 0.81 5.44
N GLN A 82 18.04 2.00 4.86
CA GLN A 82 17.16 3.12 5.18
C GLN A 82 15.78 2.84 4.59
N THR A 83 14.87 2.34 5.43
CA THR A 83 13.53 1.96 5.01
C THR A 83 12.68 3.21 4.75
N PRO A 84 12.03 3.34 3.57
CA PRO A 84 11.17 4.47 3.28
C PRO A 84 9.97 4.53 4.21
N THR A 85 9.33 5.70 4.32
CA THR A 85 8.03 5.78 4.99
C THR A 85 6.98 5.08 4.13
N PHE A 86 5.91 4.58 4.75
CA PHE A 86 4.83 3.95 4.00
C PHE A 86 4.16 4.94 3.04
N GLY A 87 4.09 6.23 3.40
CA GLY A 87 3.53 7.27 2.53
C GLY A 87 4.36 7.51 1.26
N ASP A 88 5.68 7.28 1.31
CA ASP A 88 6.54 7.33 0.12
C ASP A 88 6.27 6.15 -0.82
N LEU A 89 5.91 4.99 -0.28
CA LEU A 89 5.59 3.78 -1.04
C LEU A 89 4.18 3.79 -1.63
N ASP A 90 3.21 4.28 -0.87
CA ASP A 90 1.83 4.46 -1.32
C ASP A 90 1.37 5.90 -1.06
N PRO A 91 1.61 6.81 -2.03
CA PRO A 91 1.18 8.20 -1.93
C PRO A 91 -0.34 8.35 -1.78
N GLY A 92 -1.12 7.40 -2.32
CA GLY A 92 -2.59 7.38 -2.20
C GLY A 92 -3.06 7.13 -0.77
N GLN A 93 -2.23 6.46 0.03
CA GLN A 93 -2.46 6.16 1.45
C GLN A 93 -1.58 7.00 2.39
N SER A 94 -0.96 8.07 1.89
CA SER A 94 -0.15 9.01 2.69
C SER A 94 -0.88 9.62 3.88
N ARG A 95 -2.22 9.71 3.84
CA ARG A 95 -3.04 10.15 4.99
C ARG A 95 -3.06 9.15 6.14
N LEU A 96 -2.75 7.88 5.88
CA LEU A 96 -2.65 6.80 6.86
C LEU A 96 -1.25 6.70 7.45
N ALA A 97 -0.24 7.06 6.66
CA ALA A 97 1.15 7.01 7.04
C ALA A 97 1.63 8.32 7.63
N THR A 98 1.83 8.32 8.94
CA THR A 98 2.70 9.31 9.58
C THR A 98 4.15 9.09 9.12
N ASP A 99 5.02 10.03 9.47
CA ASP A 99 6.48 9.96 9.29
C ASP A 99 7.16 8.75 9.98
N ARG A 100 6.40 8.00 10.78
CA ARG A 100 6.86 6.95 11.69
C ARG A 100 6.36 5.54 11.35
N TRP A 101 5.60 5.40 10.26
CA TRP A 101 5.29 4.10 9.69
C TRP A 101 6.24 3.82 8.52
N ARG A 102 7.05 2.76 8.64
CA ARG A 102 8.00 2.33 7.61
C ARG A 102 7.60 0.96 7.05
N ALA A 103 7.80 0.78 5.76
CA ALA A 103 7.54 -0.49 5.10
C ALA A 103 8.67 -0.88 4.14
N LEU A 104 9.01 -2.17 4.13
CA LEU A 104 10.01 -2.75 3.24
C LEU A 104 9.34 -3.83 2.38
N LEU A 105 9.09 -3.51 1.12
CA LEU A 105 8.39 -4.40 0.17
C LEU A 105 9.21 -5.64 -0.17
N LEU A 106 8.61 -6.82 -0.04
CA LEU A 106 9.15 -8.11 -0.47
C LEU A 106 8.42 -8.63 -1.71
N TRP A 107 7.12 -8.34 -1.79
CA TRP A 107 6.24 -8.68 -2.89
C TRP A 107 5.21 -7.57 -3.08
N PHE A 108 4.88 -7.24 -4.34
CA PHE A 108 3.85 -6.25 -4.66
C PHE A 108 3.02 -6.72 -5.84
N TRP A 109 1.73 -6.93 -5.62
CA TRP A 109 0.77 -7.41 -6.62
C TRP A 109 1.26 -8.61 -7.46
N GLY A 110 1.76 -9.64 -6.78
CA GLY A 110 2.26 -10.87 -7.39
C GLY A 110 3.68 -10.75 -7.97
N ARG A 111 4.32 -9.58 -7.89
CA ARG A 111 5.70 -9.37 -8.35
C ARG A 111 6.67 -9.37 -7.17
N PRO A 112 7.73 -10.20 -7.19
CA PRO A 112 8.75 -10.18 -6.16
C PRO A 112 9.58 -8.89 -6.23
N ALA A 113 10.15 -8.48 -5.09
CA ALA A 113 11.20 -7.45 -5.00
C ALA A 113 12.57 -8.16 -4.86
N PRO A 114 13.30 -8.42 -5.96
CA PRO A 114 14.43 -9.35 -5.96
C PRO A 114 15.58 -8.92 -5.05
N LEU A 115 15.82 -7.61 -4.94
CA LEU A 115 16.88 -7.07 -4.09
C LEU A 115 16.62 -7.39 -2.61
N ASN A 116 15.40 -7.14 -2.12
CA ASN A 116 15.06 -7.36 -0.72
C ASN A 116 14.93 -8.86 -0.40
N LEU A 117 14.41 -9.66 -1.33
CA LEU A 117 14.31 -11.11 -1.17
C LEU A 117 15.66 -11.81 -1.23
N GLY A 118 16.62 -11.28 -2.00
CA GLY A 118 17.99 -11.82 -2.05
C GLY A 118 18.70 -11.74 -0.70
N ASP A 119 18.37 -10.75 0.13
CA ASP A 119 18.84 -10.62 1.51
C ASP A 119 18.00 -11.41 2.53
N CYS A 120 16.88 -11.99 2.10
CA CYS A 120 15.94 -12.74 2.94
C CYS A 120 15.54 -14.10 2.32
N PRO A 121 16.51 -15.01 2.06
CA PRO A 121 16.25 -16.27 1.38
C PRO A 121 15.26 -17.20 2.11
N GLU A 122 15.28 -17.24 3.46
CA GLU A 122 14.34 -18.06 4.23
C GLU A 122 12.94 -17.47 4.18
N THR A 123 12.82 -16.14 4.27
CA THR A 123 11.54 -15.43 4.09
C THR A 123 11.01 -15.64 2.69
N ALA A 124 11.86 -15.59 1.66
CA ALA A 124 11.48 -15.84 0.28
C ALA A 124 10.94 -17.27 0.09
N ALA A 125 11.63 -18.26 0.68
CA ALA A 125 11.19 -19.65 0.66
C ALA A 125 9.82 -19.81 1.36
N ALA A 126 9.64 -19.23 2.54
CA ALA A 126 8.37 -19.29 3.26
C ALA A 126 7.22 -18.63 2.48
N LEU A 127 7.43 -17.43 1.92
CA LEU A 127 6.44 -16.72 1.12
C LEU A 127 6.06 -17.47 -0.17
N SER A 128 6.99 -18.21 -0.77
CA SER A 128 6.73 -18.99 -1.98
C SER A 128 5.70 -20.12 -1.78
N GLN A 129 5.47 -20.54 -0.53
CA GLN A 129 4.49 -21.57 -0.20
C GLN A 129 3.05 -21.03 -0.12
N ILE A 130 2.88 -19.70 -0.05
CA ILE A 130 1.56 -19.06 0.08
C ILE A 130 0.89 -18.97 -1.29
N VAL A 131 -0.18 -19.74 -1.48
CA VAL A 131 -0.93 -19.74 -2.74
C VAL A 131 -1.69 -18.43 -2.89
N GLY A 132 -1.49 -17.75 -4.02
CA GLY A 132 -2.21 -16.51 -4.34
C GLY A 132 -1.65 -15.24 -3.67
N LEU A 133 -0.43 -15.30 -3.11
CA LEU A 133 0.22 -14.15 -2.50
C LEU A 133 0.21 -12.91 -3.43
N ARG A 134 -0.38 -11.81 -2.94
CA ARG A 134 -0.40 -10.54 -3.67
C ARG A 134 0.71 -9.62 -3.20
N THR A 135 0.76 -9.33 -1.92
CA THR A 135 1.68 -8.34 -1.37
C THR A 135 2.24 -8.85 -0.04
N ALA A 136 3.54 -8.69 0.16
CA ALA A 136 4.22 -8.99 1.42
C ALA A 136 5.26 -7.92 1.69
N PHE A 137 5.36 -7.47 2.92
CA PHE A 137 6.34 -6.48 3.34
C PHE A 137 6.59 -6.55 4.84
N PHE A 138 7.76 -6.11 5.28
CA PHE A 138 7.99 -5.84 6.68
C PHE A 138 7.39 -4.48 7.04
N SER A 139 6.49 -4.45 8.02
CA SER A 139 5.84 -3.23 8.50
C SER A 139 6.39 -2.86 9.87
N THR A 140 6.93 -1.65 10.02
CA THR A 140 7.46 -1.14 11.29
C THR A 140 6.68 0.10 11.70
N LEU A 141 6.01 0.03 12.85
CA LEU A 141 5.37 1.17 13.51
C LEU A 141 6.29 1.65 14.63
N GLU A 142 6.84 2.84 14.51
CA GLU A 142 7.73 3.40 15.53
C GLU A 142 6.95 3.87 16.76
N PRO A 143 7.60 4.04 17.93
CA PRO A 143 6.94 4.53 19.12
C PRO A 143 6.15 5.83 18.87
N ARG A 144 4.91 5.85 19.38
CA ARG A 144 3.94 6.93 19.19
C ARG A 144 3.39 7.07 17.76
N THR A 145 3.45 6.02 16.96
CA THR A 145 2.66 5.94 15.72
C THR A 145 1.18 5.77 16.05
N SER A 146 0.33 6.59 15.43
CA SER A 146 -1.13 6.47 15.52
C SER A 146 -1.68 6.19 14.13
N LEU A 147 -2.47 5.13 13.99
CA LEU A 147 -3.15 4.78 12.75
C LEU A 147 -4.60 5.28 12.84
N PRO A 148 -5.02 6.24 12.00
CA PRO A 148 -6.40 6.67 11.98
C PRO A 148 -7.30 5.53 11.52
N TRP A 149 -8.59 5.61 11.84
CA TRP A 149 -9.57 4.66 11.32
C TRP A 149 -9.55 4.68 9.78
N HIS A 150 -9.45 3.50 9.16
CA HIS A 150 -9.29 3.36 7.72
C HIS A 150 -9.85 2.02 7.23
N MET A 151 -10.08 1.95 5.91
CA MET A 151 -10.51 0.75 5.21
C MET A 151 -9.62 0.55 3.99
N GLY A 152 -9.30 -0.69 3.66
CA GLY A 152 -8.57 -1.02 2.44
C GLY A 152 -9.35 -0.63 1.18
N PRO A 153 -8.66 -0.25 0.09
CA PRO A 153 -9.32 0.25 -1.13
C PRO A 153 -9.98 -0.86 -1.97
N TYR A 154 -9.61 -2.12 -1.76
CA TYR A 154 -10.05 -3.25 -2.58
C TYR A 154 -10.43 -4.46 -1.71
N ALA A 155 -11.62 -5.01 -1.95
CA ALA A 155 -12.17 -6.13 -1.18
C ALA A 155 -11.72 -7.52 -1.66
N GLY A 156 -10.99 -7.61 -2.77
CA GLY A 156 -10.56 -8.87 -3.37
C GLY A 156 -9.19 -9.37 -2.88
N VAL A 157 -8.66 -8.80 -1.81
CA VAL A 157 -7.45 -9.25 -1.12
C VAL A 157 -7.74 -9.36 0.37
N LEU A 158 -7.09 -10.32 1.01
CA LEU A 158 -7.05 -10.50 2.46
C LEU A 158 -5.59 -10.48 2.91
#